data_AF-A0A9D3UF37-F1
#
_entry.id   AF-A0A9D3UF37-F1
#
_cell.length_a   1.000
_cell.length_b   1.000
_cell.length_c   1.000
_cell.angle_alpha   90.00
_cell.angle_beta   90.00
_cell.angle_gamma   90.00
#
_symmetry.space_group_name_H-M   'P 1'
#
loop_
_entity.id
_entity.type
_entity.pdbx_description
1 polymer ?
#
loop_
_entity_poly.entity_id
_entity_poly.type
_entity_poly.pdbx_seq_one_letter_code
_entity_poly.pdbx_strand_id
1 'polypeptide(L)'
;MSSPLIVSSPILGDTKNVEGFAKLDTTFVKNAAITMHYKFDTNMKNVTRLSQTKSIMTINNLFPGPRIIDREGDRLVIKVVNHVQYNTSLHWYETNR
;
A
#
# COMPACT_ATOMS: atom_id res chain seq x y z
N MET A 1 -16.12 -4.69 -16.19
CA MET A 1 -16.18 -5.73 -15.15
C MET A 1 -14.73 -6.06 -14.80
N SER A 2 -14.24 -5.70 -13.62
CA SER A 2 -12.88 -6.04 -13.21
C SER A 2 -12.80 -6.30 -11.72
N SER A 3 -12.10 -7.36 -11.37
CA SER A 3 -12.16 -8.13 -10.12
C SER A 3 -11.32 -7.52 -8.98
N PRO A 4 -11.67 -7.78 -7.71
CA PRO A 4 -10.87 -7.33 -6.55
C PRO A 4 -9.59 -8.16 -6.39
N LEU A 5 -8.46 -7.50 -6.09
CA LEU A 5 -7.24 -8.15 -5.62
C LEU A 5 -7.18 -8.09 -4.09
N ILE A 6 -7.39 -9.24 -3.44
CA ILE A 6 -7.20 -9.40 -1.99
C ILE A 6 -5.73 -9.77 -1.75
N VAL A 7 -4.95 -8.86 -1.15
CA VAL A 7 -3.64 -9.22 -0.60
C VAL A 7 -3.86 -9.77 0.80
N SER A 8 -4.06 -11.08 0.91
CA SER A 8 -4.05 -11.78 2.20
C SER A 8 -2.62 -12.20 2.55
N SER A 9 -2.25 -12.04 3.83
CA SER A 9 -0.99 -12.55 4.37
C SER A 9 -1.03 -14.09 4.42
N PRO A 10 -0.04 -14.83 3.89
CA PRO A 10 0.00 -16.26 4.08
C PRO A 10 0.49 -16.59 5.50
N ILE A 11 -0.33 -17.33 6.24
CA ILE A 11 0.12 -18.07 7.42
C ILE A 11 0.93 -19.27 6.91
N LEU A 12 2.20 -19.29 7.32
CA LEU A 12 3.10 -20.44 7.49
C LEU A 12 3.26 -21.41 6.29
N GLY A 13 4.27 -21.13 5.46
CA GLY A 13 4.83 -22.10 4.49
C GLY A 13 5.23 -21.43 3.17
N ASP A 14 6.54 -21.33 2.93
CA ASP A 14 7.21 -20.78 1.73
C ASP A 14 7.09 -19.27 1.43
N THR A 15 8.12 -18.52 1.85
CA THR A 15 8.17 -17.05 1.92
C THR A 15 8.92 -16.36 0.77
N LYS A 16 9.10 -16.98 -0.41
CA LYS A 16 10.09 -16.42 -1.35
C LYS A 16 9.59 -15.52 -2.48
N ASN A 17 8.45 -15.70 -3.11
CA ASN A 17 8.03 -14.76 -4.18
C ASN A 17 6.50 -14.79 -4.40
N VAL A 18 5.84 -13.64 -4.27
CA VAL A 18 4.47 -13.45 -4.75
C VAL A 18 4.48 -12.25 -5.72
N GLU A 19 4.28 -12.51 -7.01
CA GLU A 19 4.10 -11.48 -8.03
C GLU A 19 2.63 -11.49 -8.51
N GLY A 20 1.93 -10.37 -8.32
CA GLY A 20 0.63 -10.13 -8.95
C GLY A 20 0.81 -9.34 -10.24
N PHE A 21 0.15 -9.76 -11.33
CA PHE A 21 0.21 -9.13 -12.64
C PHE A 21 -1.17 -8.58 -13.04
N ALA A 22 -1.23 -7.32 -13.49
CA ALA A 22 -2.35 -6.77 -14.25
C ALA A 22 -1.77 -6.19 -15.54
N LYS A 23 -2.33 -6.54 -16.70
CA LYS A 23 -1.89 -6.07 -18.00
C LYS A 23 -3.10 -5.48 -18.73
N LEU A 24 -3.04 -4.19 -19.06
CA LEU A 24 -3.94 -3.54 -20.01
C LEU A 24 -3.06 -2.95 -21.11
N ASP A 25 -3.31 -3.35 -22.35
CA ASP A 25 -2.49 -2.97 -23.50
C ASP A 25 -3.29 -2.00 -24.38
N THR A 26 -2.84 -0.74 -24.45
CA THR A 26 -3.11 0.12 -25.62
C THR A 26 -2.04 1.22 -25.72
N THR A 27 -1.43 1.29 -26.89
CA THR A 27 -0.31 2.14 -27.30
C THR A 27 -0.67 3.63 -27.46
N PHE A 28 0.38 4.47 -27.46
CA PHE A 28 0.46 5.90 -27.88
C PHE A 28 0.42 6.98 -26.78
N VAL A 29 1.30 6.88 -25.78
CA VAL A 29 2.51 7.72 -25.54
C VAL A 29 3.28 6.92 -24.50
N LYS A 30 4.42 6.29 -24.86
CA LYS A 30 5.19 5.50 -23.89
C LYS A 30 5.94 6.45 -22.96
N ASN A 31 5.22 7.13 -22.07
CA ASN A 31 5.77 7.41 -20.76
C ASN A 31 6.20 6.03 -20.24
N ALA A 32 7.50 5.78 -20.17
CA ALA A 32 7.99 4.47 -19.77
C ALA A 32 7.38 4.13 -18.41
N ALA A 33 6.57 3.08 -18.37
CA ALA A 33 6.01 2.57 -17.13
C ALA A 33 7.15 2.35 -16.14
N ILE A 34 7.05 2.94 -14.95
CA ILE A 34 8.07 2.81 -13.92
C ILE A 34 7.62 1.84 -12.84
N THR A 35 8.58 1.10 -12.28
CA THR A 35 8.34 0.34 -11.05
C THR A 35 8.79 1.20 -9.87
N MET A 36 7.84 1.54 -9.00
CA MET A 36 8.10 2.30 -7.79
C MET A 36 8.11 1.37 -6.58
N HIS A 37 9.17 1.47 -5.79
CA HIS A 37 9.35 0.68 -4.58
C HIS A 37 9.11 1.54 -3.34
N TYR A 38 8.19 1.10 -2.49
CA TYR A 38 7.89 1.75 -1.22
C TYR A 38 8.15 0.80 -0.05
N LYS A 39 8.57 1.39 1.07
CA LYS A 39 8.65 0.72 2.37
C LYS A 39 7.71 1.42 3.34
N PHE A 40 6.78 0.64 3.88
CA PHE A 40 5.77 1.08 4.83
C PHE A 40 6.03 0.44 6.19
N ASP A 41 6.58 1.22 7.11
CA ASP A 41 6.76 0.83 8.50
C ASP A 41 5.54 1.27 9.30
N THR A 42 4.77 0.30 9.79
CA THR A 42 3.56 0.59 10.56
C THR A 42 3.90 0.79 12.03
N ASN A 43 3.39 1.85 12.66
CA ASN A 43 3.71 2.19 14.04
C ASN A 43 2.49 2.81 14.74
N MET A 44 2.38 2.63 16.06
CA MET A 44 1.43 3.37 16.88
C MET A 44 1.97 4.76 17.19
N LYS A 45 1.15 5.79 16.99
CA LYS A 45 1.51 7.18 17.27
C LYS A 45 0.36 7.91 17.95
N ASN A 46 0.67 8.69 18.98
CA ASN A 46 -0.30 9.59 19.59
C ASN A 46 -0.50 10.82 18.70
N VAL A 47 -1.74 11.06 18.29
CA VAL A 47 -2.14 12.20 17.46
C VAL A 47 -3.22 12.99 18.19
N THR A 48 -3.03 14.31 18.28
CA THR A 48 -3.97 15.22 18.91
C THR A 48 -4.75 15.98 17.85
N ARG A 49 -6.09 15.93 17.90
CA ARG A 49 -6.97 16.70 17.02
C ARG A 49 -8.20 17.15 17.80
N LEU A 50 -8.61 18.41 17.65
CA LEU A 50 -9.75 18.99 18.36
C LEU A 50 -9.67 18.73 19.89
N SER A 51 -8.48 18.91 20.46
CA SER A 51 -8.18 18.68 21.89
C SER A 51 -8.34 17.23 22.39
N GLN A 52 -8.51 16.25 21.50
CA GLN A 52 -8.50 14.83 21.84
C GLN A 52 -7.22 14.18 21.36
N THR A 53 -6.51 13.49 22.25
CA THR A 53 -5.34 12.68 21.90
C THR A 53 -5.75 11.22 21.80
N LYS A 54 -5.43 10.59 20.66
CA LYS A 54 -5.64 9.15 20.44
C LYS A 54 -4.38 8.50 19.93
N SER A 55 -4.09 7.29 20.41
CA SER A 55 -3.06 6.45 19.80
C SER A 55 -3.64 5.78 18.56
N ILE A 56 -3.06 6.07 17.40
CA ILE A 56 -3.52 5.55 16.11
C ILE A 56 -2.37 4.88 15.36
N MET A 57 -2.72 3.91 14.52
CA MET A 57 -1.76 3.31 13.60
C MET A 57 -1.41 4.30 12.49
N THR A 58 -0.12 4.39 12.15
CA THR A 58 0.42 5.28 11.12
C THR A 58 1.37 4.52 10.20
N ILE A 59 1.56 5.04 8.98
CA ILE A 59 2.57 4.56 8.04
C ILE A 59 3.75 5.52 8.08
N ASN A 60 4.96 5.00 8.30
CA ASN A 60 6.20 5.77 8.41
C ASN A 60 6.12 6.91 9.44
N ASN A 61 5.39 6.69 10.55
CA ASN A 61 5.12 7.69 11.60
C ASN A 61 4.38 8.95 11.12
N LEU A 62 3.73 8.90 9.95
CA LEU A 62 2.98 10.00 9.34
C LEU A 62 1.46 9.78 9.45
N PHE A 63 0.76 10.88 9.74
CA PHE A 63 -0.70 10.94 9.70
C PHE A 63 -1.15 12.28 9.07
N PRO A 64 -1.84 12.29 7.92
CA PRO A 64 -2.14 11.14 7.04
C PRO A 64 -0.86 10.42 6.59
N GLY A 65 -0.99 9.16 6.14
CA GLY A 65 0.14 8.39 5.62
C GLY A 65 0.80 9.03 4.38
N PRO A 66 1.95 8.51 3.93
CA PRO A 66 2.64 9.03 2.75
C PRO A 66 1.75 8.93 1.52
N ARG A 67 1.74 9.99 0.71
CA ARG A 67 1.03 10.00 -0.56
C ARG A 67 1.78 9.12 -1.55
N ILE A 68 1.05 8.21 -2.20
CA ILE A 68 1.51 7.52 -3.40
C ILE A 68 1.00 8.30 -4.60
N ILE A 69 1.89 8.51 -5.58
CA ILE A 69 1.58 9.16 -6.85
C ILE A 69 2.03 8.19 -7.93
N ASP A 70 1.08 7.58 -8.60
CA ASP A 70 1.28 6.68 -9.72
C ASP A 70 0.60 7.22 -10.97
N ARG A 71 1.04 6.71 -12.11
CA ARG A 71 0.38 6.90 -13.40
C ARG A 71 -0.20 5.56 -13.83
N GLU A 72 -1.21 5.62 -14.69
CA GLU A 72 -1.71 4.41 -15.33
C GLU A 72 -0.55 3.67 -16.02
N GLY A 73 -0.43 2.38 -15.72
CA GLY A 73 0.64 1.52 -16.22
C GLY A 73 1.88 1.42 -15.32
N ASP A 74 2.02 2.25 -14.28
CA ASP A 74 3.10 2.11 -13.30
C ASP A 74 2.89 0.87 -12.41
N ARG A 75 4.00 0.27 -11.94
CA ARG A 75 3.98 -0.87 -11.01
C ARG A 75 4.37 -0.41 -9.61
N LEU A 76 3.52 -0.65 -8.63
CA LEU A 76 3.81 -0.40 -7.22
C LEU A 76 4.27 -1.68 -6.52
N VAL A 77 5.45 -1.65 -5.91
CA VAL A 77 5.97 -2.73 -5.05
C VAL A 77 6.13 -2.19 -3.64
N ILE A 78 5.29 -2.68 -2.73
CA ILE A 78 5.21 -2.14 -1.37
C ILE A 78 5.61 -3.21 -0.37
N LYS A 79 6.72 -2.97 0.32
CA LYS A 79 7.13 -3.77 1.46
C LYS A 79 6.52 -3.18 2.72
N VAL A 80 5.64 -3.94 3.35
CA VAL A 80 5.05 -3.55 4.65
C VAL A 80 5.83 -4.23 5.77
N VAL A 81 6.22 -3.46 6.77
CA VAL A 81 6.83 -3.96 8.01
C VAL A 81 5.90 -3.61 9.16
N ASN A 82 5.43 -4.65 9.86
CA ASN A 82 4.54 -4.48 11.00
C ASN A 82 5.33 -4.31 12.29
N HIS A 83 5.30 -3.13 12.92
CA HIS A 83 5.85 -2.92 14.27
C HIS A 83 4.78 -2.77 15.34
N VAL A 84 3.49 -2.86 14.98
CA VAL A 84 2.41 -2.85 15.96
C VAL A 84 2.12 -4.27 16.44
N GLN A 85 1.63 -4.39 17.68
CA GLN A 85 1.39 -5.70 18.30
C GLN A 85 0.21 -6.48 17.68
N TYR A 86 -0.60 -5.83 16.84
CA TYR A 86 -1.79 -6.41 16.24
C TYR A 86 -1.55 -6.83 14.80
N ASN A 87 -2.27 -7.88 14.37
CA ASN A 87 -2.29 -8.27 12.97
C ASN A 87 -2.85 -7.14 12.11
N THR A 88 -2.13 -6.83 11.03
CA THR A 88 -2.40 -5.68 10.17
C THR A 88 -2.49 -6.12 8.72
N SER A 89 -3.50 -5.62 8.01
CA SER A 89 -3.62 -5.70 6.55
C SER A 89 -3.84 -4.30 5.98
N LEU A 90 -3.27 -4.03 4.80
CA LEU A 90 -3.54 -2.79 4.07
C LEU A 90 -4.49 -3.09 2.92
N HIS A 91 -5.47 -2.20 2.72
CA HIS A 91 -6.41 -2.27 1.62
C HIS A 91 -6.25 -1.03 0.75
N TRP A 92 -6.18 -1.24 -0.55
CA TRP A 92 -6.20 -0.18 -1.55
C TRP A 92 -7.65 0.17 -1.86
N TYR A 93 -8.05 1.40 -1.57
CA TYR A 93 -9.35 1.92 -1.97
C TYR A 93 -9.17 2.75 -3.24
N GLU A 94 -9.74 2.27 -4.34
CA GLU A 94 -9.78 3.01 -5.61
C GLU A 94 -10.72 4.20 -5.48
N THR A 95 -10.23 5.40 -5.72
CA THR A 95 -11.10 6.56 -5.93
C THR A 95 -11.19 6.78 -7.43
N ASN A 96 -12.23 6.26 -8.07
CA ASN A 96 -12.54 6.63 -9.46
C ASN A 96 -12.62 8.16 -9.53
N ARG A 97 -11.71 8.78 -10.27
CA ARG A 97 -11.80 10.17 -10.68
C ARG A 97 -11.83 10.25 -12.20
#